data_AF-A0A151UEF5-F1
#
_entry.id   AF-A0A151UEF5-F1
#
_cell.length_a   1.000
_cell.length_b   1.000
_cell.length_c   1.000
_cell.angle_alpha   90.00
_cell.angle_beta   90.00
_cell.angle_gamma   90.00
#
_symmetry.space_group_name_H-M   'P 1'
#
loop_
_entity.id
_entity.type
_entity.pdbx_description
1 polymer ?
#
loop_
_entity_poly.entity_id
_entity_poly.type
_entity_poly.pdbx_seq_one_letter_code
_entity_poly.pdbx_strand_id
1 'polypeptide(L)'
;RFVKEFSKKALLLSNLLQKDVDFVFNDRCKQAFDCLKEALTTTPIIQAPDWIVPFELMTLDATQANYTTTKKELLAIVFSLDKFRSYLLGSRVIVYTDHAALKFLLKKAESKPRLIRWMLWLQEFDLDIRDRSGA
;
A
#
# COMPACT_ATOMS: atom_id res chain seq x y z
N ARG A 1 0.68 5.82 6.36
CA ARG A 1 1.10 7.04 7.10
C ARG A 1 1.42 6.61 8.54
N PHE A 2 2.63 6.11 8.76
CA PHE A 2 2.96 5.28 9.93
C PHE A 2 3.36 6.08 11.19
N VAL A 3 3.83 7.32 11.00
CA VAL A 3 4.19 8.22 12.11
C VAL A 3 3.13 9.32 12.24
N LYS A 4 2.46 9.35 13.40
CA LYS A 4 1.48 10.40 13.74
C LYS A 4 2.17 11.77 13.73
N GLU A 5 1.56 12.72 13.02
CA GLU A 5 2.05 14.10 12.88
C GLU A 5 3.50 14.22 12.35
N PHE A 6 3.92 13.29 11.48
CA PHE A 6 5.26 13.31 10.87
C PHE A 6 5.67 14.69 10.34
N SER A 7 4.77 15.39 9.65
CA SER A 7 5.03 16.73 9.10
C SER A 7 5.44 17.74 10.16
N LYS A 8 4.86 17.69 11.38
CA LYS A 8 5.22 18.61 12.48
C LYS A 8 6.58 18.25 13.08
N LYS A 9 6.86 16.96 13.24
CA LYS A 9 8.15 16.47 13.78
C LYS A 9 9.31 16.71 12.81
N ALA A 10 9.08 16.52 11.51
CA ALA A 10 10.07 16.72 10.47
C ALA A 10 10.31 18.21 10.13
N LEU A 11 9.37 19.12 10.45
CA LEU A 11 9.47 20.54 10.14
C LEU A 11 10.77 21.18 10.67
N LEU A 12 11.16 20.82 11.90
CA LEU A 12 12.39 21.32 12.52
C LEU A 12 13.64 20.91 11.73
N LEU A 13 13.65 19.69 11.18
CA LEU A 13 14.73 19.19 10.34
C LEU A 13 14.70 19.79 8.94
N SER A 14 13.50 19.99 8.37
CA SER A 14 13.33 20.64 7.06
C SER A 14 13.79 22.09 7.06
N ASN A 15 13.64 22.80 8.18
CA ASN A 15 14.11 24.19 8.33
C ASN A 15 15.65 24.29 8.30
N LEU A 16 16.37 23.26 8.73
CA LEU A 16 17.85 23.20 8.64
C LEU A 16 18.37 23.03 7.20
N LEU A 17 17.51 22.59 6.28
CA LEU A 17 17.87 22.34 4.88
C LEU A 17 17.45 23.49 3.95
N GLN A 18 16.94 24.59 4.50
CA GLN A 18 16.56 25.78 3.73
C GLN A 18 17.81 26.50 3.22
N LYS A 19 17.71 27.11 2.03
CA LYS A 19 18.77 27.98 1.50
C LYS A 19 18.95 29.19 2.42
N ASP A 20 20.20 29.62 2.56
CA ASP A 20 20.60 30.81 3.33
C ASP A 20 20.33 30.73 4.84
N VAL A 21 20.29 29.52 5.39
CA VAL A 21 20.20 29.27 6.84
C VAL A 21 21.46 28.55 7.32
N ASP A 22 22.05 29.05 8.39
CA ASP A 22 23.18 28.37 9.04
C ASP A 22 22.74 27.03 9.60
N PHE A 23 23.48 25.97 9.25
CA PHE A 23 23.19 24.61 9.72
C PHE A 23 23.57 24.47 11.20
N VAL A 24 22.64 24.83 12.09
CA VAL A 24 22.82 24.71 13.55
C VAL A 24 21.97 23.57 14.09
N PHE A 25 22.58 22.41 14.25
CA PHE A 25 21.93 21.24 14.83
C PHE A 25 21.85 21.35 16.35
N ASN A 26 20.78 21.98 16.84
CA ASN A 26 20.53 22.19 18.26
C ASN A 26 19.90 20.95 18.95
N ASP A 27 19.84 20.97 20.27
CA ASP A 27 19.25 19.88 21.06
C ASP A 27 17.79 19.59 20.71
N ARG A 28 17.03 20.60 20.25
CA ARG A 28 15.65 20.42 19.76
C ARG A 28 15.61 19.60 18.48
N CYS A 29 16.56 19.80 17.57
CA CYS A 29 16.69 19.01 16.34
C CYS A 29 17.13 17.57 16.65
N LYS A 30 18.04 17.40 17.61
CA LYS A 30 18.43 16.08 18.12
C LYS A 30 17.24 15.32 18.71
N GLN A 31 16.47 15.98 19.58
CA GLN A 31 15.28 15.40 20.17
C GLN A 31 14.21 15.06 19.12
N ALA A 32 14.01 15.91 18.12
CA ALA A 32 13.09 15.63 17.01
C ALA A 32 13.54 14.43 16.18
N PHE A 33 14.84 14.32 15.92
CA PHE A 33 15.44 13.18 15.21
C PHE A 33 15.32 11.89 16.02
N ASP A 34 15.62 11.91 17.31
CA ASP A 34 15.49 10.76 18.20
C ASP A 34 14.03 10.33 18.34
N CYS A 35 13.09 11.28 18.45
CA CYS A 35 11.65 11.00 18.42
C CYS A 35 11.20 10.34 17.10
N LEU A 36 11.80 10.72 15.97
CA LEU A 36 11.49 10.11 14.67
C LEU A 36 12.10 8.72 14.56
N LYS A 37 13.34 8.54 15.02
CA LYS A 37 14.01 7.24 15.10
C LYS A 37 13.20 6.30 15.96
N GLU A 38 12.81 6.74 17.15
CA GLU A 38 11.96 5.98 18.07
C GLU A 38 10.61 5.68 17.43
N ALA A 39 9.92 6.64 16.79
CA ALA A 39 8.65 6.38 16.12
C ALA A 39 8.76 5.45 14.90
N LEU A 40 9.95 5.30 14.31
CA LEU A 40 10.22 4.34 13.24
C LEU A 40 10.62 2.97 13.80
N THR A 41 11.20 2.90 15.00
CA THR A 41 11.62 1.65 15.67
C THR A 41 10.59 1.09 16.65
N THR A 42 9.74 1.93 17.24
CA THR A 42 8.59 1.54 18.07
C THR A 42 7.47 1.17 17.12
N THR A 43 7.40 -0.12 16.86
CA THR A 43 6.59 -0.80 15.85
C THR A 43 5.10 -0.51 16.02
N PRO A 44 4.47 0.06 14.97
CA PRO A 44 3.25 -0.53 14.42
C PRO A 44 3.39 -0.81 12.91
N ILE A 45 4.63 -0.81 12.39
CA ILE A 45 4.88 -0.96 10.95
C ILE A 45 4.67 -2.42 10.48
N ILE A 46 4.91 -3.39 11.37
CA ILE A 46 4.73 -4.83 11.16
C ILE A 46 3.93 -5.40 12.33
N GLN A 47 2.69 -4.93 12.53
CA GLN A 47 1.82 -5.53 13.54
C GLN A 47 1.09 -6.71 12.90
N ALA A 48 1.23 -7.93 13.43
CA ALA A 48 0.47 -9.06 12.89
C ALA A 48 -1.03 -8.71 12.83
N PRO A 49 -1.74 -9.05 11.74
CA PRO A 49 -3.16 -8.75 11.62
C PRO A 49 -3.92 -9.37 12.80
N ASP A 50 -4.74 -8.56 13.44
CA ASP A 50 -5.59 -9.02 14.53
C ASP A 50 -6.80 -9.76 13.94
N TRP A 51 -6.79 -11.09 14.07
CA TRP A 51 -7.83 -11.98 13.55
C TRP A 51 -9.18 -11.84 14.26
N ILE A 52 -9.23 -11.11 15.37
CA ILE A 52 -10.46 -10.86 16.15
C ILE A 52 -11.22 -9.65 15.59
N VAL A 53 -10.55 -8.76 14.87
CA VAL A 53 -11.16 -7.58 14.26
C VAL A 53 -11.87 -7.97 12.95
N PRO A 54 -13.12 -7.53 12.71
CA PRO A 54 -13.80 -7.79 11.44
C PRO A 54 -13.01 -7.21 10.26
N PHE A 55 -12.90 -8.00 9.20
CA PHE A 55 -12.24 -7.56 7.96
C PHE A 55 -13.00 -6.39 7.34
N GLU A 56 -12.25 -5.40 6.85
CA GLU A 56 -12.81 -4.25 6.16
C GLU A 56 -13.29 -4.66 4.76
N LEU A 57 -14.58 -4.48 4.49
CA LEU A 57 -15.18 -4.74 3.19
C LEU A 57 -15.12 -3.48 2.33
N MET A 58 -14.62 -3.62 1.10
CA MET A 58 -14.66 -2.52 0.14
C MET A 58 -16.06 -2.37 -0.44
N THR A 59 -16.69 -1.21 -0.25
CA THR A 59 -17.89 -0.81 -0.98
C THR A 59 -17.52 -0.14 -2.29
N LEU A 60 -18.15 -0.57 -3.39
CA LEU A 60 -17.96 0.04 -4.71
C LEU A 60 -18.67 1.40 -4.78
N ASP A 61 -17.97 2.41 -5.28
CA ASP A 61 -18.57 3.70 -5.61
C ASP A 61 -19.53 3.58 -6.83
N ALA A 62 -20.44 4.52 -7.04
CA ALA A 62 -21.45 4.47 -8.11
C ALA A 62 -20.82 4.27 -9.50
N THR A 63 -19.65 4.86 -9.73
CA THR A 63 -18.89 4.68 -10.98
C THR A 63 -18.26 3.30 -11.11
N GLN A 64 -17.89 2.67 -9.98
CA GLN A 64 -17.29 1.34 -9.90
C GLN A 64 -18.35 0.23 -9.95
N ALA A 65 -19.58 0.53 -9.49
CA ALA A 65 -20.73 -0.36 -9.61
C ALA A 65 -21.05 -0.70 -11.08
N ASN A 66 -20.78 0.22 -12.00
CA ASN A 66 -20.95 0.04 -13.45
C ASN A 66 -19.81 -0.75 -14.12
N TYR A 67 -18.79 -1.19 -13.39
CA TYR A 67 -17.71 -1.98 -13.97
C TYR A 67 -18.14 -3.40 -14.31
N THR A 68 -17.48 -3.97 -15.32
CA THR A 68 -17.58 -5.39 -15.65
C THR A 68 -17.03 -6.23 -14.48
N THR A 69 -17.51 -7.47 -14.36
CA THR A 69 -17.14 -8.38 -13.26
C THR A 69 -15.63 -8.50 -13.08
N THR A 70 -14.88 -8.73 -14.17
CA THR A 70 -13.41 -8.81 -14.15
C THR A 70 -12.73 -7.54 -13.62
N LYS A 71 -13.29 -6.36 -13.90
CA LYS A 71 -12.75 -5.09 -13.39
C LYS A 71 -13.05 -4.90 -11.90
N LYS A 72 -14.21 -5.37 -11.44
CA LYS A 72 -14.59 -5.32 -10.02
C LYS A 72 -13.67 -6.21 -9.19
N GLU A 73 -13.42 -7.44 -9.66
CA GLU A 73 -12.50 -8.36 -8.99
C GLU A 73 -11.07 -7.83 -8.99
N LEU A 74 -10.58 -7.30 -10.13
CA LEU A 74 -9.25 -6.68 -10.19
C LEU A 74 -9.13 -5.52 -9.21
N LEU A 75 -10.17 -4.69 -9.12
CA LEU A 75 -10.21 -3.58 -8.16
C LEU A 75 -10.17 -4.09 -6.71
N ALA A 76 -10.89 -5.18 -6.40
CA ALA A 76 -10.86 -5.81 -5.09
C ALA A 76 -9.45 -6.30 -4.73
N ILE A 77 -8.75 -6.95 -5.68
CA ILE A 77 -7.35 -7.38 -5.49
C ILE A 77 -6.44 -6.17 -5.22
N VAL A 78 -6.52 -5.13 -6.07
CA VAL A 78 -5.71 -3.92 -5.91
C VAL A 78 -5.97 -3.27 -4.54
N PHE A 79 -7.22 -3.21 -4.11
CA PHE A 79 -7.60 -2.65 -2.80
C PHE A 79 -7.03 -3.47 -1.64
N SER A 80 -7.17 -4.80 -1.67
CA SER A 80 -6.60 -5.68 -0.64
C SER A 80 -5.08 -5.55 -0.59
N LEU A 81 -4.40 -5.51 -1.74
CA LEU A 81 -2.95 -5.36 -1.78
C LEU A 81 -2.48 -4.00 -1.26
N ASP A 82 -3.19 -2.91 -1.56
CA ASP A 82 -2.84 -1.58 -1.06
C ASP A 82 -2.99 -1.52 0.47
N LYS A 83 -4.05 -2.14 1.00
CA LYS A 83 -4.30 -2.21 2.44
C LYS A 83 -3.22 -3.00 3.17
N PHE A 84 -2.80 -4.14 2.63
CA PHE A 84 -1.80 -5.01 3.24
C PHE A 84 -0.39 -4.81 2.68
N ARG A 85 -0.13 -3.69 1.97
CA ARG A 85 1.14 -3.42 1.29
C ARG A 85 2.34 -3.60 2.20
N SER A 86 2.27 -3.14 3.46
CA SER A 86 3.37 -3.27 4.43
C SER A 86 3.72 -4.71 4.80
N TYR A 87 2.76 -5.65 4.69
CA TYR A 87 2.97 -7.06 5.00
C TYR A 87 3.36 -7.87 3.76
N LEU A 88 2.88 -7.47 2.60
CA LEU A 88 3.01 -8.22 1.35
C LEU A 88 4.24 -7.81 0.54
N LEU A 89 4.81 -6.63 0.79
CA LEU A 89 6.00 -6.17 0.08
C LEU A 89 7.18 -7.11 0.34
N GLY A 90 7.75 -7.66 -0.74
CA GLY A 90 8.88 -8.60 -0.67
C GLY A 90 8.54 -10.03 -0.26
N SER A 91 7.25 -10.33 -0.02
CA SER A 91 6.77 -11.70 0.25
C SER A 91 5.99 -12.24 -0.95
N ARG A 92 6.03 -13.55 -1.15
CA ARG A 92 5.21 -14.21 -2.19
C ARG A 92 3.74 -14.23 -1.76
N VAL A 93 2.87 -13.68 -2.59
CA VAL A 93 1.43 -13.55 -2.31
C VAL A 93 0.65 -14.46 -3.26
N ILE A 94 -0.15 -15.36 -2.69
CA ILE A 94 -1.04 -16.23 -3.47
C ILE A 94 -2.45 -15.69 -3.39
N VAL A 95 -2.99 -15.22 -4.52
CA VAL A 95 -4.37 -14.73 -4.62
C VAL A 95 -5.24 -15.86 -5.16
N TYR A 96 -6.23 -16.26 -4.37
CA TYR A 96 -7.27 -17.20 -4.80
C TYR A 96 -8.47 -16.42 -5.35
N THR A 97 -8.82 -16.70 -6.59
CA THR A 97 -9.99 -16.13 -7.29
C THR A 97 -10.75 -17.24 -8.00
N ASP A 98 -12.05 -17.08 -8.17
CA ASP A 98 -12.95 -17.93 -8.95
C ASP A 98 -13.02 -17.53 -10.44
N HIS A 99 -12.25 -16.51 -10.85
CA HIS A 99 -12.31 -15.97 -12.20
C HIS A 99 -11.03 -16.24 -12.99
N ALA A 100 -11.06 -17.31 -13.79
CA ALA A 100 -9.93 -17.74 -14.62
C ALA A 100 -9.41 -16.65 -15.59
N ALA A 101 -10.24 -15.67 -15.98
CA ALA A 101 -9.81 -14.60 -16.87
C ALA A 101 -8.77 -13.66 -16.23
N LEU A 102 -8.76 -13.52 -14.89
CA LEU A 102 -7.76 -12.71 -14.20
C LEU A 102 -6.34 -13.26 -14.36
N LYS A 103 -6.20 -14.58 -14.47
CA LYS A 103 -4.90 -15.24 -14.73
C LYS A 103 -4.28 -14.78 -16.05
N PHE A 104 -5.12 -14.51 -17.05
CA PHE A 104 -4.69 -14.02 -18.36
C PHE A 104 -4.56 -12.50 -18.41
N LEU A 105 -5.31 -11.79 -17.57
CA LEU A 105 -5.32 -10.33 -17.55
C LEU A 105 -3.95 -9.74 -17.24
N LEU A 106 -3.18 -10.36 -16.33
CA LEU A 106 -1.81 -9.92 -16.03
C LEU A 106 -0.81 -10.17 -17.18
N LYS A 107 -1.09 -11.14 -18.06
CA LYS A 107 -0.21 -11.48 -19.19
C LYS A 107 -0.52 -10.67 -20.45
N LYS A 108 -1.71 -10.08 -20.53
CA LYS A 108 -2.20 -9.38 -21.71
C LYS A 108 -1.83 -7.90 -21.64
N ALA A 109 -1.26 -7.38 -22.72
CA ALA A 109 -1.08 -5.94 -22.89
C ALA A 109 -2.45 -5.28 -23.12
N GLU A 110 -2.91 -4.48 -22.16
CA GLU A 110 -4.18 -3.76 -22.22
C GLU A 110 -3.98 -2.31 -22.67
N SER A 111 -4.92 -1.78 -23.45
CA SER A 111 -4.82 -0.43 -24.03
C SER A 111 -5.36 0.68 -23.11
N LYS A 112 -6.17 0.34 -22.10
CA LYS A 112 -6.81 1.33 -21.23
C LYS A 112 -5.81 1.87 -20.18
N PRO A 113 -5.53 3.18 -20.14
CA PRO A 113 -4.49 3.76 -19.27
C PRO A 113 -4.63 3.41 -17.78
N ARG A 114 -5.87 3.32 -17.27
CA ARG A 114 -6.13 2.97 -15.88
C ARG A 114 -5.72 1.53 -15.54
N LEU A 115 -5.95 0.57 -16.45
CA LEU A 115 -5.57 -0.82 -16.25
C LEU A 115 -4.06 -0.98 -16.34
N ILE A 116 -3.41 -0.28 -17.27
CA ILE A 116 -1.94 -0.25 -17.37
C ILE A 116 -1.32 0.21 -16.06
N ARG A 117 -1.86 1.27 -15.44
CA ARG A 117 -1.38 1.78 -14.15
C ARG A 117 -1.49 0.75 -13.03
N TRP A 118 -2.59 -0.01 -12.98
CA TRP A 118 -2.74 -1.10 -12.02
C TRP A 118 -1.77 -2.24 -12.31
N MET A 119 -1.58 -2.64 -13.57
CA MET A 119 -0.61 -3.69 -13.92
C MET A 119 0.81 -3.31 -13.53
N LEU A 120 1.26 -2.10 -13.85
CA LEU A 120 2.59 -1.59 -13.46
C LEU A 120 2.77 -1.60 -11.94
N TRP A 121 1.71 -1.27 -11.20
CA TRP A 121 1.75 -1.29 -9.74
C TRP A 121 1.76 -2.73 -9.18
N LEU A 122 0.99 -3.64 -9.78
CA LEU A 122 0.95 -5.05 -9.38
C LEU A 122 2.29 -5.76 -9.63
N GLN A 123 3.10 -5.30 -10.58
CA GLN A 123 4.47 -5.80 -10.80
C GLN A 123 5.41 -5.56 -9.60
N GLU A 124 5.07 -4.67 -8.68
CA GLU A 124 5.84 -4.46 -7.43
C GLU A 124 5.72 -5.68 -6.48
N PHE A 125 4.73 -6.54 -6.67
CA PHE A 125 4.43 -7.68 -5.80
C PHE A 125 4.70 -9.01 -6.52
N ASP A 126 5.23 -10.00 -5.79
CA ASP A 126 5.35 -11.38 -6.28
C ASP A 126 4.01 -12.12 -6.15
N LEU A 127 3.10 -11.82 -7.08
CA LEU A 127 1.72 -12.32 -7.12
C LEU A 127 1.59 -13.61 -7.92
N ASP A 128 1.05 -14.64 -7.28
CA ASP A 128 0.65 -15.89 -7.92
C ASP A 128 -0.88 -16.01 -7.87
N ILE A 129 -1.54 -15.82 -9.02
CA ILE A 129 -3.00 -15.97 -9.12
C ILE A 129 -3.34 -17.43 -9.35
N ARG A 130 -3.99 -18.03 -8.35
CA ARG A 130 -4.53 -19.39 -8.44
C ARG A 130 -6.03 -19.33 -8.58
N ASP A 131 -6.52 -20.03 -9.59
CA ASP A 131 -7.93 -20.31 -9.70
C ASP A 131 -8.30 -21.29 -8.59
N ARG A 132 -9.26 -20.91 -7.73
CA ARG A 132 -9.84 -21.85 -6.78
C ARG A 132 -10.96 -22.56 -7.51
N SER A 133 -10.61 -23.60 -8.26
CA SER A 133 -11.60 -24.50 -8.85
C SER A 133 -12.29 -25.28 -7.70
N GLY A 134 -13.47 -24.83 -7.28
CA GLY A 134 -14.37 -25.52 -6.35
C GLY A 134 -15.44 -24.57 -5.80
N ALA A 135 -16.75 -24.81 -5.96
CA ALA A 135 -17.51 -26.04 -6.22
C ALA A 135 -18.45 -25.94 -7.44
#